data_AF-A0A258HZC7-F1
#
_entry.id   AF-A0A258HZC7-F1
#
_cell.length_a   1.000
_cell.length_b   1.000
_cell.length_c   1.000
_cell.angle_alpha   90.00
_cell.angle_beta   90.00
_cell.angle_gamma   90.00
#
_symmetry.space_group_name_H-M   'P 1'
#
loop_
_entity.id
_entity.type
_entity.pdbx_description
1 polymer ?
#
loop_
_entity_poly.entity_id
_entity_poly.type
_entity_poly.pdbx_seq_one_letter_code
_entity_poly.pdbx_strand_id
1 'polypeptide(L)'
;MTASISMDDAREHFAHCVQVLGGVTTASRRLNIDERAIRRFVSGERPVSVGLLQDTAAALGLVIAEATAAEKEIAGVTLIDETHA
;
A
#
# COMPACT_ATOMS: atom_id res chain seq x y z
N MET A 1 18.57 -5.64 -10.53
CA MET A 1 19.44 -5.57 -9.34
C MET A 1 18.64 -6.03 -8.15
N THR A 2 18.91 -7.21 -7.60
CA THR A 2 18.32 -7.68 -6.33
C THR A 2 19.26 -7.27 -5.21
N ALA A 3 18.98 -6.13 -4.57
CA ALA A 3 19.69 -5.74 -3.36
C ALA A 3 19.34 -6.74 -2.24
N SER A 4 20.34 -7.21 -1.50
CA SER A 4 20.13 -7.97 -0.27
C SER A 4 19.57 -7.02 0.79
N ILE A 5 18.27 -7.10 1.02
CA ILE A 5 17.55 -6.34 2.03
C ILE A 5 17.79 -6.98 3.40
N SER A 6 18.33 -6.23 4.36
CA SER A 6 18.45 -6.66 5.75
C SER A 6 17.06 -6.82 6.39
N MET A 7 16.92 -7.65 7.42
CA MET A 7 15.62 -7.81 8.12
C MET A 7 15.07 -6.48 8.68
N ASP A 8 15.95 -5.58 9.10
CA ASP A 8 15.58 -4.24 9.56
C ASP A 8 15.04 -3.37 8.41
N ASP A 9 15.74 -3.40 7.27
CA ASP A 9 15.36 -2.70 6.05
C ASP A 9 14.04 -3.25 5.46
N ALA A 10 13.80 -4.56 5.54
CA ALA A 10 12.52 -5.17 5.17
C ALA A 10 11.36 -4.69 6.06
N ARG A 11 11.62 -4.47 7.35
CA ARG A 11 10.64 -3.96 8.31
C ARG A 11 10.32 -2.49 8.01
N GLU A 12 11.32 -1.67 7.74
CA GLU A 12 11.14 -0.28 7.35
C GLU A 12 10.36 -0.15 6.04
N HIS A 13 10.73 -0.95 5.03
CA HIS A 13 9.98 -1.02 3.76
C HIS A 13 8.53 -1.45 3.99
N PHE A 14 8.29 -2.47 4.81
CA PHE A 14 6.93 -2.91 5.14
C PHE A 14 6.13 -1.80 5.84
N ALA A 15 6.73 -1.10 6.82
CA ALA A 15 6.10 0.02 7.51
C ALA A 15 5.74 1.16 6.53
N HIS A 16 6.63 1.47 5.59
CA HIS A 16 6.37 2.44 4.53
C HIS A 16 5.20 2.00 3.63
N CYS A 17 5.19 0.74 3.17
CA CYS A 17 4.09 0.20 2.37
C CYS A 17 2.74 0.28 3.09
N VAL A 18 2.71 -0.04 4.38
CA VAL A 18 1.49 0.08 5.21
C VAL A 18 0.98 1.52 5.21
N GLN A 19 1.86 2.51 5.28
CA GLN A 19 1.47 3.92 5.21
C GLN A 19 0.89 4.29 3.83
N VAL A 20 1.52 3.84 2.74
CA VAL A 20 1.04 4.05 1.35
C VAL A 20 -0.33 3.41 1.14
N LEU A 21 -0.57 2.24 1.73
CA LEU A 21 -1.87 1.56 1.69
C LEU A 21 -2.98 2.32 2.45
N GLY A 22 -2.68 3.42 3.15
CA GLY A 22 -3.63 4.19 3.94
C GLY A 22 -3.62 3.83 5.42
N GLY A 23 -2.49 3.36 5.93
CA GLY A 23 -2.26 3.03 7.34
C GLY A 23 -2.67 1.60 7.74
N VAL A 24 -2.45 1.26 9.01
CA VAL A 24 -2.60 -0.10 9.56
C VAL A 24 -4.01 -0.68 9.34
N THR A 25 -5.06 0.10 9.57
CA THR A 25 -6.45 -0.38 9.44
C THR A 25 -6.82 -0.70 8.00
N THR A 26 -6.39 0.14 7.06
CA THR A 26 -6.66 -0.08 5.63
C THR A 26 -5.81 -1.23 5.08
N ALA A 27 -4.54 -1.29 5.47
CA ALA A 27 -3.64 -2.39 5.11
C ALA A 27 -4.14 -3.73 5.67
N SER A 28 -4.68 -3.78 6.88
CA SER A 28 -5.28 -4.98 7.49
C SER A 28 -6.37 -5.58 6.62
N ARG A 29 -7.30 -4.74 6.15
CA ARG A 29 -8.40 -5.17 5.28
C ARG A 29 -7.90 -5.65 3.92
N ARG A 30 -6.92 -4.96 3.34
CA ARG A 30 -6.35 -5.28 2.01
C ARG A 30 -5.50 -6.55 2.01
N LEU A 31 -4.75 -6.79 3.08
CA LEU A 31 -3.87 -7.95 3.22
C LEU A 31 -4.56 -9.14 3.90
N ASN A 32 -5.78 -8.97 4.42
CA ASN A 32 -6.48 -9.94 5.27
C ASN A 32 -5.65 -10.35 6.51
N ILE A 33 -4.91 -9.39 7.07
CA ILE A 33 -4.05 -9.60 8.23
C ILE A 33 -4.56 -8.74 9.39
N ASP A 34 -4.64 -9.33 10.57
CA ASP A 34 -5.06 -8.60 11.77
C ASP A 34 -4.19 -7.35 12.02
N GLU A 35 -4.80 -6.24 12.43
CA GLU A 35 -4.09 -4.99 12.71
C GLU A 35 -2.99 -5.18 13.75
N ARG A 36 -3.22 -6.05 14.74
CA ARG A 36 -2.21 -6.42 15.73
C ARG A 36 -1.04 -7.15 15.10
N ALA A 37 -1.28 -8.02 14.12
CA ALA A 37 -0.20 -8.69 13.41
C ALA A 37 0.64 -7.69 12.60
N ILE A 38 0.01 -6.74 11.89
CA ILE A 38 0.71 -5.65 11.21
C ILE A 38 1.60 -4.85 12.18
N ARG A 39 1.05 -4.45 13.33
CA ARG A 39 1.83 -3.75 14.37
C ARG A 39 3.01 -4.58 14.88
N ARG A 40 2.84 -5.89 15.07
CA ARG A 40 3.94 -6.77 15.52
C ARG A 40 5.06 -6.88 14.48
N PHE A 41 4.73 -6.88 13.18
CA PHE A 41 5.74 -6.84 12.12
C PHE A 41 6.50 -5.50 12.11
N VAL A 42 5.78 -4.38 12.18
CA VAL A 42 6.37 -3.03 12.19
C VAL A 42 7.22 -2.77 13.43
N SER A 43 6.79 -3.23 14.61
CA SER A 43 7.58 -3.09 15.84
C SER A 43 8.81 -4.00 15.88
N GLY A 44 8.89 -5.03 15.02
CA GLY A 44 9.97 -6.03 15.04
C GLY A 44 9.76 -7.16 16.05
N GLU A 45 8.57 -7.27 16.64
CA GLU A 45 8.16 -8.39 17.51
C GLU A 45 8.06 -9.71 16.72
N ARG A 46 7.84 -9.62 15.41
CA ARG A 46 7.77 -10.76 14.50
C ARG A 46 8.57 -10.44 13.22
N PRO A 47 9.41 -11.36 12.73
CA PRO A 47 10.14 -11.13 11.48
C PRO A 47 9.18 -11.02 10.29
N VAL A 48 9.48 -10.08 9.40
CA VAL A 48 8.79 -9.93 8.11
C VAL A 48 9.28 -11.04 7.18
N SER A 49 8.35 -11.84 6.66
CA SER A 49 8.67 -12.92 5.72
C SER A 49 8.66 -12.42 4.28
N VAL A 50 9.42 -13.06 3.39
CA VAL A 50 9.43 -12.72 1.96
C VAL A 50 8.04 -12.84 1.34
N GLY A 51 7.26 -13.86 1.72
CA GLY A 51 5.87 -14.01 1.27
C GLY A 51 4.98 -12.83 1.65
N LEU A 52 5.14 -12.30 2.89
CA LEU A 52 4.40 -11.11 3.34
C LEU A 52 4.73 -9.89 2.49
N LEU A 53 6.01 -9.70 2.12
CA LEU A 53 6.41 -8.61 1.23
C LEU A 53 5.84 -8.78 -0.19
N GLN A 54 5.77 -10.01 -0.70
CA GLN A 54 5.15 -10.31 -1.99
C GLN A 54 3.65 -10.03 -1.99
N ASP A 55 2.92 -10.45 -0.95
CA ASP A 55 1.50 -10.11 -0.76
C ASP A 55 1.31 -8.59 -0.65
N THR A 56 2.20 -7.91 0.07
CA THR A 56 2.17 -6.44 0.19
C THR A 56 2.39 -5.76 -1.16
N ALA A 57 3.33 -6.27 -1.98
CA ALA A 57 3.55 -5.78 -3.33
C ALA A 57 2.34 -6.01 -4.25
N ALA A 58 1.68 -7.16 -4.14
CA ALA A 58 0.45 -7.44 -4.87
C ALA A 58 -0.68 -6.47 -4.48
N ALA A 59 -0.87 -6.21 -3.18
CA ALA A 59 -1.85 -5.24 -2.69
C ALA A 59 -1.56 -3.81 -3.17
N LEU A 60 -0.29 -3.39 -3.21
CA LEU A 60 0.10 -2.11 -3.79
C LEU A 60 -0.24 -2.04 -5.29
N GLY A 61 -0.04 -3.12 -6.04
CA GLY A 61 -0.45 -3.21 -7.44
C GLY A 61 -1.94 -2.96 -7.65
N LEU A 62 -2.80 -3.46 -6.75
CA LEU A 62 -4.24 -3.19 -6.77
C LEU A 62 -4.56 -1.72 -6.50
N VAL A 63 -3.88 -1.10 -5.53
CA VAL A 63 -4.05 0.33 -5.24
C VAL A 63 -3.61 1.20 -6.43
N ILE A 64 -2.52 0.83 -7.10
CA ILE A 64 -2.08 1.52 -8.32
C ILE A 64 -3.14 1.38 -9.41
N ALA A 65 -3.69 0.19 -9.63
CA ALA A 65 -4.73 -0.02 -10.64
C ALA A 65 -6.00 0.81 -10.35
N GLU A 66 -6.44 0.85 -9.09
CA GLU A 66 -7.56 1.68 -8.63
C GLU A 66 -7.27 3.18 -8.82
N ALA A 67 -6.08 3.64 -8.41
CA ALA A 67 -5.66 5.02 -8.56
C ALA A 67 -5.55 5.44 -10.03
N THR A 68 -5.01 4.58 -10.90
CA THR A 68 -4.93 4.83 -12.35
C THR A 68 -6.33 4.84 -13.00
N ALA A 69 -7.25 3.99 -12.53
CA ALA A 69 -8.64 4.04 -13.01
C ALA A 69 -9.30 5.36 -12.63
N ALA A 70 -9.19 5.77 -11.37
CA ALA A 70 -9.71 7.05 -10.88
C ALA A 70 -9.07 8.25 -11.61
N GLU A 71 -7.76 8.21 -11.85
CA GLU A 71 -7.04 9.23 -12.63
C GLU A 71 -7.63 9.36 -14.04
N LYS A 72 -7.88 8.24 -14.72
CA LYS A 72 -8.49 8.25 -16.07
C LYS A 72 -9.91 8.78 -16.06
N GLU A 73 -10.71 8.45 -15.05
CA GLU A 73 -12.06 8.99 -14.92
C GLU A 73 -12.02 10.51 -14.74
N ILE A 74 -11.15 11.02 -13.86
CA ILE A 74 -10.99 12.46 -13.64
C ILE A 74 -10.41 13.17 -14.87
N ALA A 75 -9.42 12.59 -15.55
CA ALA A 75 -8.84 13.18 -16.76
C ALA A 75 -9.82 13.16 -17.95
N GLY A 76 -10.75 12.20 -17.98
CA GLY A 76 -11.85 12.13 -18.94
C GLY A 76 -13.00 13.08 -18.61
N VAL A 77 -13.11 13.52 -17.34
CA VAL A 77 -13.99 14.62 -16.93
C VAL A 77 -13.38 15.93 -17.44
N THR A 78 -13.80 16.34 -18.63
CA THR A 78 -13.69 17.74 -19.02
C THR A 78 -14.71 18.50 -18.19
N LEU A 79 -14.27 19.22 -17.16
CA LEU A 79 -15.12 20.18 -16.48
C LEU A 79 -15.58 21.19 -17.54
N ILE A 80 -16.82 21.05 -18.00
CA ILE A 80 -17.52 22.15 -18.65
C ILE A 80 -17.71 23.22 -17.58
N ASP A 81 -16.76 24.13 -17.51
CA ASP A 81 -16.95 25.40 -16.84
C ASP A 81 -17.96 26.20 -17.67
N GLU A 82 -19.25 25.84 -17.54
CA GLU A 82 -20.33 26.75 -17.89
C GLU A 82 -20.37 27.83 -16.81
N THR A 83 -19.40 28.75 -16.86
CA THR A 83 -19.55 30.06 -16.22
C THR A 83 -20.65 30.81 -17.00
N HIS A 84 -21.89 30.54 -16.63
CA HIS A 84 -23.08 31.27 -17.07
C HIS A 84 -23.42 32.35 -16.04
N ALA A 85 -23.22 33.62 -16.40
CA ALA A 85 -24.11 34.78 -16.19
C ALA A 85 -23.33 36.10 -16.33
#